data_AF-A0A7W4EVX3-F1
#
_entry.id   AF-A0A7W4EVX3-F1
#
_cell.length_a   1.000
_cell.length_b   1.000
_cell.length_c   1.000
_cell.angle_alpha   90.00
_cell.angle_beta   90.00
_cell.angle_gamma   90.00
#
_symmetry.space_group_name_H-M   'P 1'
#
loop_
_entity.id
_entity.type
_entity.pdbx_description
1 polymer ?
#
loop_
_entity_poly.entity_id
_entity_poly.type
_entity_poly.pdbx_seq_one_letter_code
_entity_poly.pdbx_strand_id
1 'polypeptide(L)'
;IIHGNKEDAAKRVVLSCIASAQQLRFTIQDEGKGFDHEHYNDPTVPDNTLKSSGRGIFITRCFCDEVAYEKNGATAILTFTRK
;
A
#
# COMPACT_ATOMS: atom_id res chain seq x y z
N ILE A 1 5.61 14.69 0.82
CA ILE A 1 4.69 13.56 0.52
C ILE A 1 4.19 13.08 1.87
N ILE A 2 2.98 13.49 2.31
CA ILE A 2 2.45 13.25 3.68
C ILE A 2 1.37 12.16 3.65
N HIS A 3 1.57 11.02 4.30
CA HIS A 3 0.68 9.85 4.23
C HIS A 3 0.45 9.25 5.62
N GLY A 4 -0.67 8.55 5.82
CA GLY A 4 -0.99 7.79 7.03
C GLY A 4 -1.04 8.64 8.31
N ASN A 5 0.10 8.71 8.99
CA ASN A 5 0.30 9.38 10.27
C ASN A 5 0.39 10.92 10.18
N LYS A 6 0.38 11.50 8.98
CA LYS A 6 0.41 12.97 8.79
C LYS A 6 1.63 13.67 9.42
N GLU A 7 2.80 13.04 9.31
CA GLU A 7 4.07 13.52 9.91
C GLU A 7 4.05 13.62 11.44
N ASP A 8 3.07 13.00 12.10
CA ASP A 8 3.01 12.92 13.57
C ASP A 8 4.13 12.00 14.10
N ALA A 9 5.13 12.61 14.73
CA ALA A 9 6.29 11.91 15.30
C ALA A 9 5.94 11.02 16.50
N ALA A 10 4.78 11.19 17.12
CA ALA A 10 4.32 10.31 18.20
C ALA A 10 3.73 8.98 17.67
N LYS A 11 3.40 8.93 16.38
CA LYS A 11 2.82 7.75 15.75
C LYS A 11 3.85 6.87 15.10
N ARG A 12 3.51 5.59 14.97
CA ARG A 12 4.40 4.55 14.45
C ARG A 12 3.87 3.94 13.17
N VAL A 13 4.79 3.36 12.41
CA VAL A 13 4.49 2.43 11.34
C VAL A 13 5.04 1.07 11.77
N VAL A 14 4.19 0.05 11.76
CA VAL A 14 4.56 -1.33 12.04
C VAL A 14 4.81 -2.04 10.72
N LEU A 15 5.98 -2.65 10.60
CA LEU A 15 6.39 -3.45 9.46
C LEU A 15 6.60 -4.88 9.93
N SER A 16 5.98 -5.83 9.24
CA SER A 16 6.28 -7.25 9.42
C SER A 16 6.50 -7.91 8.07
N CYS A 17 7.33 -8.94 8.07
CA CYS A 17 7.64 -9.74 6.91
C CYS A 17 7.61 -11.21 7.32
N ILE A 18 6.85 -12.00 6.58
CA ILE A 18 6.81 -13.46 6.70
C ILE A 18 7.35 -14.01 5.39
N ALA A 19 8.47 -14.73 5.48
CA ALA A 19 9.07 -15.42 4.35
C ALA A 19 8.95 -16.93 4.55
N SER A 20 8.48 -17.61 3.52
CA SER A 20 8.46 -19.07 3.41
C SER A 20 9.10 -19.50 2.09
N ALA A 21 9.23 -20.80 1.86
CA ALA A 21 9.77 -21.32 0.61
C ALA A 21 8.90 -21.00 -0.62
N GLN A 22 7.60 -20.75 -0.41
CA GLN A 22 6.61 -20.52 -1.46
C GLN A 22 6.14 -19.05 -1.55
N GLN A 23 6.26 -18.29 -0.47
CA GLN A 23 5.64 -16.97 -0.37
C GLN A 23 6.48 -16.00 0.44
N LEU A 24 6.48 -14.73 0.01
CA LEU A 24 6.95 -13.59 0.77
C LEU A 24 5.78 -12.64 1.00
N ARG A 25 5.44 -12.38 2.27
CA ARG A 25 4.35 -11.50 2.66
C ARG A 25 4.87 -10.36 3.51
N PHE A 26 4.62 -9.13 3.06
CA PHE A 26 4.86 -7.92 3.85
C PHE A 26 3.54 -7.39 4.38
N THR A 27 3.51 -6.99 5.65
CA THR A 27 2.40 -6.23 6.23
C THR A 27 2.94 -4.89 6.71
N ILE A 28 2.37 -3.81 6.20
CA ILE A 28 2.71 -2.43 6.55
C ILE A 28 1.47 -1.81 7.17
N GLN A 29 1.56 -1.37 8.41
CA GLN A 29 0.44 -0.73 9.11
C GLN A 29 0.86 0.62 9.69
N ASP A 30 0.08 1.66 9.42
CA ASP A 30 0.17 2.95 10.11
C ASP A 30 -0.96 3.15 11.14
N GLU A 31 -0.91 4.27 11.87
CA GLU A 31 -1.90 4.69 12.88
C GLU A 31 -2.78 5.84 12.34
N GLY A 32 -2.91 5.90 11.02
CA GLY A 32 -3.79 6.80 10.29
C GLY A 32 -5.22 6.29 10.21
N LYS A 33 -6.07 7.06 9.53
CA LYS A 33 -7.47 6.68 9.27
C LYS A 33 -7.62 5.72 8.08
N GLY A 34 -6.51 5.38 7.42
CA GLY A 34 -6.49 4.67 6.16
C GLY A 34 -6.92 5.55 4.97
N PHE A 35 -7.25 4.90 3.86
CA PHE A 35 -7.65 5.53 2.61
C PHE A 35 -8.64 4.64 1.83
N ASP A 36 -9.42 5.26 0.94
CA ASP A 36 -10.29 4.53 0.03
C ASP A 36 -9.44 3.88 -1.08
N HIS A 37 -9.22 2.57 -0.96
CA HIS A 37 -8.45 1.77 -1.91
C HIS A 37 -9.33 1.17 -3.02
N GLU A 38 -10.66 1.25 -2.88
CA GLU A 38 -11.62 0.80 -3.87
C GLU A 38 -11.77 1.85 -4.97
N HIS A 39 -11.89 3.12 -4.60
CA HIS A 39 -12.01 4.26 -5.52
C HIS A 39 -10.68 4.96 -5.76
N TYR A 40 -9.63 4.20 -6.13
CA TYR A 40 -8.34 4.80 -6.47
C TYR A 40 -8.36 5.39 -7.88
N ASN A 41 -7.67 6.53 -8.05
CA ASN A 41 -7.49 7.16 -9.36
C ASN A 41 -6.39 6.42 -10.12
N ASP A 42 -6.76 5.74 -11.21
CA ASP A 42 -5.80 5.07 -12.09
C ASP A 42 -4.83 6.13 -12.66
N PRO A 43 -3.51 6.04 -12.39
CA PRO A 43 -2.54 7.00 -12.91
C PRO A 43 -2.21 6.81 -14.41
N THR A 44 -2.70 5.76 -15.05
CA THR A 44 -2.46 5.47 -16.48
C THR A 44 -3.38 6.23 -17.42
N VAL A 45 -4.47 6.81 -16.93
CA VAL A 45 -5.33 7.68 -17.75
C VAL A 45 -4.69 9.07 -17.92
N PRO A 46 -4.83 9.73 -19.09
CA PRO A 46 -4.16 11.00 -19.40
C PRO A 46 -4.37 12.10 -18.35
N ASP A 47 -5.58 12.20 -17.78
CA ASP A 47 -5.95 13.21 -16.79
C ASP A 47 -5.24 13.03 -15.43
N ASN A 48 -4.74 11.82 -15.14
CA ASN A 48 -4.05 11.51 -13.89
C ASN A 48 -2.52 11.37 -14.06
N THR A 49 -2.00 11.31 -15.29
CA THR A 49 -0.57 11.10 -15.56
C THR A 49 0.32 12.24 -15.02
N LEU A 50 -0.21 13.47 -15.00
CA LEU A 50 0.49 14.65 -14.50
C LEU A 50 0.50 14.75 -12.96
N LYS A 51 -0.25 13.91 -12.24
CA LYS A 51 -0.25 13.89 -10.77
C LYS A 51 1.04 13.23 -10.25
N SER A 52 1.74 13.92 -9.34
CA SER A 52 3.00 13.47 -8.74
C SER A 52 2.82 12.51 -7.56
N SER A 53 1.59 12.28 -7.10
CA SER A 53 1.23 11.42 -5.96
C SER A 53 0.15 10.40 -6.33
N GLY A 54 -0.11 9.41 -5.46
CA GLY A 54 -1.18 8.42 -5.65
C GLY A 54 -0.80 7.18 -6.48
N ARG A 55 0.47 7.03 -6.85
CA ARG A 55 0.95 5.90 -7.68
C ARG A 55 1.21 4.62 -6.90
N GLY A 56 1.27 4.68 -5.57
CA GLY A 56 1.60 3.54 -4.71
C GLY A 56 0.68 2.34 -4.95
N ILE A 57 -0.63 2.58 -5.00
CA ILE A 57 -1.65 1.54 -5.23
C ILE A 57 -1.46 0.89 -6.61
N PHE A 58 -1.23 1.71 -7.63
CA PHE A 58 -0.98 1.22 -8.99
C PHE A 58 0.28 0.35 -9.05
N ILE A 59 1.39 0.82 -8.47
CA ILE A 59 2.65 0.08 -8.41
C ILE A 59 2.44 -1.26 -7.71
N THR A 60 1.81 -1.28 -6.53
CA THR A 60 1.61 -2.54 -5.81
C THR A 60 0.73 -3.51 -6.60
N ARG A 61 -0.32 -3.02 -7.28
CA ARG A 61 -1.18 -3.84 -8.14
C ARG A 61 -0.46 -4.40 -9.38
N CYS A 62 0.54 -3.69 -9.91
CA CYS A 62 1.30 -4.16 -11.06
C CYS A 62 2.38 -5.21 -10.71
N PHE A 63 2.99 -5.10 -9.52
CA PHE A 63 4.19 -5.86 -9.19
C PHE A 63 3.99 -6.96 -8.14
N CYS A 64 2.96 -6.86 -7.28
CA CYS A 64 2.65 -7.92 -6.32
C CYS A 64 1.73 -8.95 -6.98
N ASP A 65 1.85 -10.23 -6.61
CA ASP A 65 0.90 -11.24 -7.08
C ASP A 65 -0.47 -11.08 -6.40
N GLU A 66 -0.48 -10.64 -5.13
CA GLU A 66 -1.70 -10.29 -4.40
C GLU A 66 -1.46 -9.05 -3.52
N VAL A 67 -2.47 -8.17 -3.47
CA VAL A 67 -2.50 -6.99 -2.62
C VAL A 67 -3.82 -6.97 -1.86
N ALA A 68 -3.76 -6.84 -0.55
CA ALA A 68 -4.93 -6.65 0.29
C ALA A 68 -4.75 -5.43 1.18
N TYR A 69 -5.87 -4.82 1.55
CA TYR A 69 -5.90 -3.69 2.48
C TYR A 69 -6.85 -4.01 3.62
N GLU A 70 -6.41 -3.74 4.85
CA GLU A 70 -7.22 -3.90 6.06
C GLU A 70 -7.28 -2.58 6.84
N LYS A 71 -8.14 -2.53 7.86
CA LYS A 71 -8.33 -1.33 8.71
C LYS A 71 -8.56 -0.06 7.88
N ASN A 72 -9.49 -0.14 6.93
CA ASN A 72 -9.82 0.94 5.99
C ASN A 72 -8.60 1.43 5.17
N GLY A 73 -7.62 0.58 4.88
CA GLY A 73 -6.41 0.94 4.15
C GLY A 73 -5.25 1.43 5.01
N ALA A 74 -5.40 1.49 6.34
CA ALA A 74 -4.29 1.77 7.25
C ALA A 74 -3.30 0.60 7.32
N THR A 75 -3.73 -0.61 6.94
CA THR A 75 -2.86 -1.77 6.75
C THR A 75 -2.83 -2.16 5.27
N ALA A 76 -1.62 -2.30 4.71
CA ALA A 76 -1.38 -2.88 3.39
C ALA A 76 -0.66 -4.22 3.55
N ILE A 77 -1.15 -5.24 2.85
CA ILE A 77 -0.58 -6.59 2.80
C ILE A 77 -0.16 -6.86 1.36
N LEU A 78 1.14 -7.05 1.17
CA LEU A 78 1.74 -7.31 -0.14
C LEU A 78 2.27 -8.74 -0.17
N THR A 79 1.80 -9.52 -1.13
CA THR A 79 2.12 -10.93 -1.26
C THR A 79 2.83 -11.19 -2.60
N PHE A 80 3.96 -11.88 -2.52
CA PHE A 80 4.73 -12.37 -3.67
C PHE A 80 4.84 -13.88 -3.55
N THR A 81 4.48 -14.59 -4.61
CA THR A 81 4.51 -16.05 -4.67
C THR A 81 5.64 -16.50 -5.58
N ARG A 82 6.38 -17.51 -5.14
CA ARG A 82 7.39 -18.15 -5.98
C ARG A 82 6.68 -18.96 -7.07
N LYS A 83 6.83 -18.54 -8.33
CA LYS A 83 6.35 -19.27 -9.51
C LYS A 83 7.31 -20.39 -9.90
#